data_AF-A0A832N486-F1
#
_entry.id   AF-A0A832N486-F1
#
_cell.length_a   1.000
_cell.length_b   1.000
_cell.length_c   1.000
_cell.angle_alpha   90.00
_cell.angle_beta   90.00
_cell.angle_gamma   90.00
#
_symmetry.space_group_name_H-M   'P 1'
#
loop_
_entity.id
_entity.type
_entity.pdbx_description
1 polymer ?
#
loop_
_entity_poly.entity_id
_entity_poly.type
_entity_poly.pdbx_seq_one_letter_code
_entity_poly.pdbx_strand_id
1 'polypeptide(L)' 'MISKEDIVRKLKEVIDPEIGFDIVSLGEISEIKIEDKKVFIKIVPTTPLC' A
#
# COMPACT_ATOMS: atom_id res chain seq x y z
N MET A 1 2.04 -4.91 18.96
CA MET A 1 2.98 -4.24 18.04
C MET A 1 2.40 -4.45 16.64
N ILE A 2 2.25 -3.41 15.83
CA ILE A 2 1.75 -3.56 14.46
C ILE A 2 2.85 -4.19 13.61
N SER A 3 2.54 -5.27 12.90
CA SER A 3 3.48 -5.94 12.01
C SER A 3 3.31 -5.47 10.57
N LYS A 4 4.34 -5.66 9.73
CA LYS A 4 4.25 -5.37 8.29
C LYS A 4 3.13 -6.17 7.63
N GLU A 5 2.91 -7.41 8.06
CA GLU A 5 1.83 -8.28 7.56
C GLU A 5 0.44 -7.72 7.85
N ASP A 6 0.21 -7.15 9.03
CA ASP A 6 -1.08 -6.51 9.38
C ASP A 6 -1.38 -5.33 8.43
N ILE A 7 -0.36 -4.52 8.16
CA ILE A 7 -0.46 -3.37 7.25
C ILE A 7 -0.74 -3.85 5.82
N VAL A 8 0.03 -4.83 5.33
CA VAL A 8 -0.16 -5.39 3.98
C VAL A 8 -1.55 -5.98 3.82
N ARG A 9 -2.06 -6.70 4.83
CA ARG A 9 -3.43 -7.23 4.81
C ARG A 9 -4.47 -6.12 4.73
N LYS A 10 -4.27 -5.01 5.45
CA LYS A 10 -5.19 -3.87 5.41
C LYS A 10 -5.12 -3.12 4.07
N LEU A 11 -3.93 -2.98 3.49
CA LEU A 11 -3.74 -2.31 2.20
C LEU A 11 -4.32 -3.12 1.03
N LYS A 12 -4.43 -4.46 1.14
CA LYS A 12 -5.14 -5.30 0.16
C LYS A 12 -6.64 -4.98 0.03
N GLU A 13 -7.23 -4.26 0.97
CA GLU A 13 -8.61 -3.79 0.88
C GLU A 13 -8.74 -2.50 0.05
N VAL A 14 -7.62 -1.84 -0.26
CA VAL A 14 -7.60 -0.61 -1.06
C VAL A 14 -7.48 -0.99 -2.52
N ILE A 15 -8.52 -0.64 -3.28
CA ILE A 15 -8.65 -0.94 -4.70
C ILE A 15 -8.25 0.30 -5.50
N ASP A 16 -7.38 0.12 -6.47
CA ASP A 16 -7.10 1.16 -7.47
C ASP A 16 -8.36 1.39 -8.33
N PRO A 17 -8.91 2.62 -8.37
CA PRO A 17 -10.16 2.89 -9.06
C PRO A 17 -10.06 2.82 -10.59
N GLU A 18 -8.86 2.86 -11.16
CA GLU A 18 -8.61 2.82 -12.60
C GLU A 18 -8.53 1.37 -13.11
N ILE A 19 -7.84 0.50 -12.37
CA ILE A 19 -7.60 -0.91 -12.74
C ILE A 19 -8.63 -1.85 -12.08
N GLY A 20 -9.23 -1.46 -10.96
CA GLY A 20 -10.21 -2.28 -10.23
C GLY A 20 -9.59 -3.45 -9.46
N PHE A 21 -8.30 -3.37 -9.12
CA PHE A 21 -7.57 -4.39 -8.38
C PHE A 21 -6.81 -3.80 -7.18
N ASP A 22 -6.36 -4.63 -6.24
CA ASP A 22 -5.76 -4.11 -5.00
C ASP A 22 -4.32 -3.61 -5.19
N ILE A 23 -4.00 -2.47 -4.56
CA ILE A 23 -2.71 -1.77 -4.71
C ILE A 23 -1.50 -2.60 -4.26
N VAL A 24 -1.71 -3.61 -3.41
CA VAL A 24 -0.63 -4.51 -2.96
C VAL A 24 -0.32 -5.53 -4.04
N SER A 25 -1.34 -6.14 -4.62
CA SER A 25 -1.18 -7.15 -5.67
C SER A 25 -0.76 -6.53 -7.00
N LEU A 26 -1.12 -5.27 -7.25
CA LEU A 26 -0.59 -4.48 -8.37
C LEU A 26 0.89 -4.08 -8.19
N GLY A 27 1.45 -4.25 -6.99
CA GLY A 27 2.84 -3.93 -6.72
C GLY A 27 3.13 -2.43 -6.61
N GLU A 28 2.11 -1.61 -6.35
CA GLU A 28 2.25 -0.15 -6.24
C GLU A 28 2.94 0.28 -4.93
N ILE A 29 3.02 -0.62 -3.94
CA ILE A 29 3.69 -0.36 -2.67
C ILE A 29 5.21 -0.57 -2.81
N SER A 30 5.95 0.53 -2.83
CA SER A 30 7.41 0.52 -2.95
C SER A 30 8.13 0.39 -1.60
N GLU A 31 7.59 0.97 -0.53
CA GLU A 31 8.21 0.92 0.81
C GLU A 31 7.17 0.98 1.94
N ILE A 32 7.40 0.24 3.02
CA ILE A 32 6.64 0.32 4.28
C ILE A 32 7.65 0.47 5.42
N LYS A 33 7.55 1.56 6.18
CA LYS A 33 8.34 1.85 7.38
C LYS A 33 7.41 1.99 8.58
N ILE A 34 7.74 1.32 9.67
CA ILE A 34 6.97 1.37 10.92
C ILE A 34 7.88 2.04 11.95
N GLU A 35 7.47 3.22 12.43
CA GLU A 35 8.22 4.01 13.41
C GLU A 35 7.34 4.31 14.61
N ASP A 36 7.56 3.57 15.70
CA ASP A 36 6.79 3.66 16.95
C ASP A 36 5.26 3.58 16.71
N LYS A 37 4.57 4.72 16.71
CA LYS A 37 3.12 4.86 16.48
C LYS A 37 2.74 5.37 15.08
N LYS A 38 3.70 5.45 14.15
CA LYS A 38 3.49 5.93 12.78
C LYS A 38 3.85 4.87 11.76
N VAL A 39 3.10 4.86 10.67
CA VAL A 39 3.39 4.04 9.50
C VAL A 39 3.60 4.98 8.32
N PHE A 40 4.75 4.86 7.67
CA PHE A 40 5.04 5.54 6.42
C PHE A 40 4.97 4.52 5.27
N ILE A 41 4.25 4.88 4.21
CA ILE A 41 4.04 4.02 3.04
C ILE A 41 4.40 4.85 1.81
N LYS A 42 5.30 4.33 0.99
CA LYS A 42 5.62 4.90 -0.32
C LYS A 42 4.87 4.12 -1.39
N ILE A 43 4.06 4.81 -2.16
CA ILE A 43 3.28 4.26 -3.28
C ILE A 43 3.84 4.84 -4.58
N VAL A 44 3.90 4.02 -5.62
CA VAL A 44 4.22 4.41 -6.99
C VAL A 44 3.02 4.00 -7.84
N PRO A 45 2.16 4.96 -8.25
CA PRO A 45 0.98 4.65 -9.05
C PRO A 45 1.37 4.06 -10.40
N THR A 46 0.52 3.17 -10.91
CA THR A 46 0.73 2.56 -12.24
C THR A 46 0.60 3.54 -13.40
N THR A 47 -0.03 4.71 -13.19
CA THR A 47 -0.17 5.77 -14.19
C THR A 47 0.30 7.15 -13.70
N PRO A 48 0.94 7.97 -14.56
CA PRO A 48 1.55 9.25 -14.17
C PRO A 48 0.55 10.40 -13.95
N LEU A 49 -0.75 10.17 -14.15
CA LEU A 49 -1.80 11.17 -14.05
C LEU A 49 -2.65 11.06 -12.76
N CYS A 50 -2.29 10.12 -11.86
CA CYS A 50 -2.95 9.87 -10.59
C CYS A 50 -2.36 10.73 -9.45
#